data_AF-A0AA95F5Z6-F1
#
_entry.id   AF-A0AA95F5Z6-F1
#
_cell.length_a   1.000
_cell.length_b   1.000
_cell.length_c   1.000
_cell.angle_alpha   90.00
_cell.angle_beta   90.00
_cell.angle_gamma   90.00
#
_symmetry.space_group_name_H-M   'P 1'
#
loop_
_entity.id
_entity.type
_entity.pdbx_description
1 polymer ?
#
loop_
_entity_poly.entity_id
_entity_poly.type
_entity_poly.pdbx_seq_one_letter_code
_entity_poly.pdbx_strand_id
1 'polypeptide(L)'
;MHGGQAIRAGLRGRCPACGQGPLFQGFLKVRPLCETCGYDLASVETGDGAATFIMQIAGFVVGFSALAVEIAWHPPIWLHLILWLPLVAALALGLMRPGKGLMTALQMLRTRDPK
;
A
#
# COMPACT_ATOMS: atom_id res chain seq x y z
N MET A 1 -16.71 -13.21 8.77
CA MET A 1 -15.92 -12.10 9.35
C MET A 1 -16.65 -10.79 9.08
N HIS A 2 -16.70 -9.87 10.05
CA HIS A 2 -17.23 -8.53 9.84
C HIS A 2 -16.28 -7.72 8.93
N GLY A 3 -16.81 -6.87 8.05
CA GLY A 3 -16.03 -6.14 7.04
C GLY A 3 -14.82 -5.38 7.60
N GLY A 4 -14.94 -4.80 8.80
CA GLY A 4 -13.82 -4.11 9.46
C GLY A 4 -12.61 -4.99 9.79
N GLN A 5 -12.82 -6.30 10.04
CA GLN A 5 -11.73 -7.23 10.32
C GLN A 5 -10.99 -7.63 9.03
N ALA A 6 -11.69 -7.70 7.90
CA ALA A 6 -11.09 -7.97 6.58
C ALA A 6 -10.17 -6.82 6.15
N ILE A 7 -10.61 -5.57 6.35
CA ILE A 7 -9.82 -4.36 6.09
C ILE A 7 -8.52 -4.35 6.91
N ARG A 8 -8.62 -4.62 8.22
CA ARG A 8 -7.46 -4.69 9.11
C ARG A 8 -6.52 -5.85 8.77
N ALA A 9 -7.05 -6.99 8.31
CA ALA A 9 -6.24 -8.10 7.82
C ALA A 9 -5.47 -7.72 6.55
N GLY A 10 -6.13 -7.08 5.58
CA GLY A 10 -5.52 -6.58 4.35
C GLY A 10 -4.39 -5.56 4.61
N LEU A 11 -4.63 -4.59 5.50
CA LEU A 11 -3.60 -3.61 5.93
C LEU A 11 -2.36 -4.29 6.55
N ARG A 12 -2.54 -5.41 7.25
CA ARG A 12 -1.44 -6.20 7.83
C ARG A 12 -0.81 -7.19 6.86
N GLY A 13 -1.23 -7.20 5.59
CA GLY A 13 -0.75 -8.16 4.59
C GLY A 13 -1.19 -9.60 4.88
N ARG A 14 -2.30 -9.78 5.59
CA ARG A 14 -2.94 -11.08 5.84
C ARG A 14 -4.18 -11.24 4.97
N CYS A 15 -4.57 -12.50 4.77
CA CYS A 15 -5.73 -12.86 3.99
C CYS A 15 -6.98 -12.15 4.56
N PRO A 16 -7.69 -11.32 3.77
CA PRO A 16 -8.90 -10.63 4.23
C PRO A 16 -10.07 -11.59 4.52
N ALA A 17 -10.03 -12.83 4.01
CA ALA A 17 -11.06 -13.84 4.21
C ALA A 17 -10.99 -14.55 5.57
N CYS A 18 -9.77 -14.85 6.05
CA CYS A 18 -9.55 -15.62 7.28
C CYS A 18 -8.72 -14.88 8.35
N GLY A 19 -8.01 -13.82 7.99
CA GLY A 19 -7.19 -13.01 8.88
C GLY A 19 -5.87 -13.64 9.36
N GLN A 20 -5.55 -14.86 8.93
CA GLN A 20 -4.39 -15.63 9.40
C GLN A 20 -3.32 -15.85 8.33
N GLY A 21 -3.70 -16.29 7.13
CA GLY A 21 -2.74 -16.60 6.06
C GLY A 21 -2.06 -15.37 5.46
N PRO A 22 -0.87 -15.49 4.86
CA PRO A 22 -0.20 -14.39 4.16
C PRO A 22 -0.95 -14.02 2.87
N LEU A 23 -1.14 -12.72 2.63
CA LEU A 23 -1.78 -12.21 1.40
C LEU A 23 -0.81 -12.17 0.21
N PHE A 24 0.46 -11.88 0.49
CA PHE A 24 1.48 -11.66 -0.53
C PHE A 24 2.45 -12.84 -0.64
N GLN A 25 2.93 -13.09 -1.86
CA GLN A 25 4.07 -13.95 -2.16
C GLN A 25 5.25 -13.05 -2.55
N GLY A 26 6.22 -12.91 -1.65
CA GLY A 26 7.36 -12.00 -1.85
C GLY A 26 7.03 -10.55 -1.49
N PHE A 27 7.34 -9.62 -2.39
CA PHE A 27 7.26 -8.19 -2.08
C PHE A 27 5.86 -7.61 -2.29
N LEU A 28 5.33 -7.71 -3.51
CA LEU A 28 4.06 -7.07 -3.91
C LEU A 28 3.10 -7.99 -4.69
N LYS A 29 3.47 -9.23 -4.95
CA LYS A 29 2.65 -10.17 -5.70
C LYS A 29 1.60 -10.77 -4.77
N VAL A 30 0.32 -10.65 -5.13
CA VAL A 30 -0.76 -11.29 -4.36
C VAL A 30 -0.75 -12.78 -4.66
N ARG A 31 -0.96 -13.61 -3.64
CA ARG A 31 -1.07 -15.07 -3.83
C ARG A 31 -2.38 -15.40 -4.54
N PRO A 32 -2.41 -16.38 -5.46
CA PRO A 32 -3.65 -16.76 -6.13
C PRO A 32 -4.61 -17.47 -5.18
N LEU A 33 -4.11 -18.31 -4.26
CA LEU A 33 -4.90 -18.96 -3.23
C LEU A 33 -4.32 -18.71 -1.83
N CYS A 34 -5.22 -18.63 -0.85
CA CYS A 34 -4.82 -18.63 0.55
C CYS A 34 -4.51 -20.04 1.05
N GLU A 35 -3.33 -20.25 1.63
CA GLU A 35 -2.90 -21.56 2.18
C GLU A 35 -3.72 -22.01 3.41
N THR A 36 -4.35 -21.08 4.15
CA THR A 36 -5.08 -21.40 5.37
C THR A 36 -6.57 -21.68 5.13
N CYS A 37 -7.22 -20.92 4.24
CA CYS A 37 -8.66 -21.03 4.01
C CYS A 37 -9.05 -21.44 2.59
N GLY A 38 -8.09 -21.59 1.67
CA GLY A 38 -8.35 -21.99 0.29
C GLY A 38 -9.09 -20.93 -0.56
N TYR A 39 -9.21 -19.69 -0.08
CA TYR A 39 -9.91 -18.64 -0.81
C TYR A 39 -9.13 -18.21 -2.07
N ASP A 40 -9.83 -18.11 -3.20
CA ASP A 40 -9.29 -17.63 -4.48
C ASP A 40 -9.14 -16.10 -4.48
N LEU A 41 -7.91 -15.67 -4.25
CA LEU A 41 -7.48 -14.27 -4.25
C LEU A 41 -7.10 -13.79 -5.66
N ALA A 42 -6.88 -14.69 -6.62
CA ALA A 42 -6.58 -14.31 -8.01
C ALA A 42 -7.80 -13.66 -8.69
N SER A 43 -9.01 -14.05 -8.29
CA SER A 43 -10.26 -13.42 -8.74
C SER A 43 -10.38 -11.94 -8.31
N VAL A 44 -9.60 -11.51 -7.32
CA VAL A 44 -9.62 -10.16 -6.75
C VAL A 44 -8.40 -9.38 -7.22
N GLU A 45 -8.33 -9.13 -8.52
CA GLU A 45 -7.31 -8.27 -9.14
C GLU A 45 -7.59 -6.80 -8.79
N THR A 46 -6.80 -6.28 -7.87
CA THR A 46 -6.73 -4.84 -7.62
C THR A 46 -5.64 -4.24 -8.48
N GLY A 47 -6.03 -3.42 -9.46
CA GLY A 47 -5.08 -2.59 -10.19
C GLY A 47 -4.28 -1.65 -9.26
N ASP A 48 -3.33 -0.92 -9.84
CA ASP A 48 -2.37 -0.09 -9.10
C ASP A 48 -2.93 1.24 -8.57
N GLY A 49 -4.26 1.35 -8.39
CA GLY A 49 -4.91 2.58 -7.95
C GLY A 49 -4.35 3.12 -6.64
N ALA A 50 -4.03 2.25 -5.67
CA ALA A 50 -3.39 2.66 -4.42
C ALA A 50 -2.01 3.28 -4.65
N ALA A 51 -1.22 2.77 -5.60
CA ALA A 51 0.13 3.28 -5.87
C ALA A 51 0.08 4.72 -6.36
N THR A 52 -0.84 5.05 -7.28
CA THR A 52 -1.00 6.42 -7.79
C THR A 52 -1.34 7.41 -6.65
N PHE A 53 -2.26 7.06 -5.76
CA PHE A 53 -2.60 7.92 -4.62
C PHE A 53 -1.42 8.10 -3.65
N ILE A 54 -0.70 7.02 -3.35
CA ILE A 54 0.48 7.05 -2.49
C ILE A 54 1.55 7.98 -3.07
N MET A 55 1.85 7.84 -4.37
CA MET A 55 2.86 8.65 -5.05
C MET A 55 2.46 10.12 -5.10
N GLN A 56 1.18 10.43 -5.32
CA GLN A 56 0.72 11.81 -5.33
C GLN A 56 0.88 12.46 -3.96
N ILE A 57 0.40 11.80 -2.90
CA ILE A 57 0.51 12.30 -1.52
C ILE A 57 1.98 12.45 -1.11
N ALA A 58 2.80 11.44 -1.39
CA ALA A 58 4.24 11.48 -1.08
C ALA A 58 4.94 12.62 -1.83
N GLY A 59 4.63 12.81 -3.11
CA GLY A 59 5.16 13.91 -3.93
C GLY A 59 4.76 15.29 -3.41
N PHE A 60 3.50 15.47 -2.99
CA PHE A 60 3.06 16.71 -2.35
C PHE A 60 3.81 16.96 -1.04
N VAL A 61 3.83 15.99 -0.13
CA VAL A 61 4.47 16.16 1.18
C VAL A 61 5.96 16.43 1.03
N VAL A 62 6.67 15.63 0.25
CA VAL A 62 8.12 15.77 0.08
C VAL A 62 8.46 17.00 -0.77
N GLY A 63 7.74 17.24 -1.87
CA GLY A 63 8.01 18.36 -2.77
C GLY A 63 7.81 19.71 -2.11
N PHE A 64 6.69 19.92 -1.41
CA PHE A 64 6.44 21.18 -0.69
C PHE A 64 7.40 21.37 0.48
N SER A 65 7.74 20.29 1.20
CA SER A 65 8.70 20.37 2.31
C SER A 65 10.12 20.68 1.81
N ALA A 66 10.53 20.06 0.70
CA ALA A 66 11.81 20.37 0.05
C ALA A 66 11.86 21.82 -0.42
N LEU A 67 10.80 22.32 -1.05
CA LEU A 67 10.72 23.70 -1.47
C LEU A 67 10.77 24.68 -0.30
N ALA A 68 10.06 24.39 0.79
CA ALA A 68 10.09 25.23 2.00
C ALA A 68 11.49 25.27 2.63
N VAL A 69 12.19 24.13 2.68
CA VAL A 69 13.56 24.04 3.19
C VAL A 69 14.54 24.81 2.31
N GLU A 70 14.38 24.72 1.00
CA GLU A 70 15.20 25.47 0.03
C GLU A 70 15.04 26.98 0.23
N ILE A 71 13.81 27.47 0.36
CA ILE A 71 13.52 28.90 0.54
C ILE A 71 14.02 29.41 1.91
N ALA A 72 13.93 28.60 2.96
CA ALA A 72 14.27 29.03 4.31
C ALA A 72 15.78 29.00 4.61
N TRP A 73 16.51 28.03 4.07
CA TRP A 73 17.88 27.75 4.49
C TRP A 73 18.90 27.64 3.34
N HIS A 74 18.48 27.65 2.07
CA HIS A 74 19.33 27.40 0.91
C HIS A 74 20.39 26.29 1.11
N PRO A 75 20.01 25.08 1.55
CA PRO A 75 20.97 24.01 1.73
C PRO A 75 21.58 23.56 0.40
N PRO A 76 22.83 23.03 0.42
CA PRO A 76 23.44 22.47 -0.78
C PRO A 76 22.61 21.32 -1.37
N ILE A 77 22.58 21.23 -2.70
CA ILE A 77 21.76 20.27 -3.47
C ILE A 77 22.03 18.81 -3.08
N TRP A 78 23.26 18.46 -2.68
CA TRP A 78 23.57 17.10 -2.23
C TRP A 78 22.76 16.71 -0.98
N LEU A 79 22.46 17.66 -0.08
CA LEU A 79 21.74 17.39 1.14
C LEU A 79 20.27 17.12 0.84
N HIS A 80 19.72 17.86 -0.12
CA HIS A 80 18.40 17.59 -0.67
C HIS A 80 18.32 16.18 -1.26
N LEU A 81 19.28 15.79 -2.08
CA LEU A 81 19.29 14.46 -2.66
C LEU A 81 19.38 13.37 -1.59
N ILE A 82 20.31 13.50 -0.64
CA ILE A 82 20.50 12.49 0.42
C ILE A 82 19.32 12.40 1.38
N LEU A 83 18.58 13.49 1.60
CA LEU A 83 17.44 13.48 2.52
C LEU A 83 16.14 13.05 1.83
N TRP A 84 15.80 13.69 0.70
CA TRP A 84 14.49 13.54 0.07
C TRP A 84 14.36 12.25 -0.75
N LEU A 85 15.40 11.78 -1.46
CA LEU A 85 15.35 10.51 -2.20
C LEU A 85 15.02 9.31 -1.31
N PRO A 86 15.77 9.04 -0.23
CA PRO A 86 15.46 7.90 0.63
C PRO A 86 14.13 8.09 1.35
N LEU A 87 13.73 9.33 1.68
CA LEU A 87 12.43 9.59 2.29
C LEU A 87 11.28 9.22 1.34
N VAL A 88 11.35 9.64 0.06
CA VAL A 88 10.36 9.26 -0.96
C VAL A 88 10.35 7.75 -1.16
N ALA A 89 11.52 7.12 -1.26
CA ALA A 89 11.62 5.67 -1.43
C ALA A 89 11.02 4.91 -0.23
N ALA A 90 11.33 5.34 0.99
CA ALA A 90 10.79 4.74 2.21
C ALA A 90 9.27 4.91 2.31
N LEU A 91 8.75 6.11 2.01
CA LEU A 91 7.32 6.37 1.98
C LEU A 91 6.62 5.53 0.91
N ALA A 92 7.14 5.51 -0.32
CA ALA A 92 6.57 4.76 -1.42
C ALA A 92 6.52 3.27 -1.09
N LEU A 93 7.64 2.66 -0.71
CA LEU A 93 7.73 1.22 -0.41
C LEU A 93 6.93 0.83 0.85
N GLY A 94 7.01 1.66 1.89
CA GLY A 94 6.32 1.43 3.15
C GLY A 94 4.81 1.49 3.03
N LEU A 95 4.28 2.40 2.21
CA LEU A 95 2.85 2.58 2.01
C LEU A 95 2.28 1.68 0.90
N MET A 96 3.11 1.24 -0.05
CA MET A 96 2.69 0.35 -1.15
C MET A 96 2.07 -0.96 -0.64
N ARG A 97 2.72 -1.57 0.36
CA ARG A 97 2.33 -2.87 0.91
C ARG A 97 0.98 -2.84 1.63
N PRO A 98 0.72 -1.92 2.59
CA PRO A 98 -0.59 -1.79 3.20
C PRO A 98 -1.64 -1.26 2.20
N GLY A 99 -1.26 -0.37 1.28
CA GLY A 99 -2.18 0.17 0.26
C GLY A 99 -2.73 -0.92 -0.67
N LYS A 100 -1.85 -1.78 -1.19
CA LYS A 100 -2.26 -2.91 -2.04
C LYS A 100 -3.14 -3.89 -1.25
N GLY A 101 -2.75 -4.22 -0.02
CA GLY A 101 -3.51 -5.16 0.82
C GLY A 101 -4.88 -4.64 1.23
N LEU A 102 -4.99 -3.33 1.49
CA LEU A 102 -6.25 -2.65 1.74
C LEU A 102 -7.17 -2.70 0.52
N MET A 103 -6.65 -2.37 -0.67
CA MET A 103 -7.43 -2.46 -1.90
C MET A 103 -7.94 -3.88 -2.14
N THR A 104 -7.12 -4.91 -1.90
CA THR A 104 -7.53 -6.31 -2.09
C THR A 104 -8.64 -6.69 -1.12
N ALA A 105 -8.55 -6.23 0.14
CA ALA A 105 -9.64 -6.44 1.10
C ALA A 105 -10.94 -5.74 0.68
N LEU A 106 -10.86 -4.51 0.16
CA LEU A 106 -12.04 -3.75 -0.28
C LEU A 106 -12.69 -4.35 -1.53
N GLN A 107 -11.89 -4.72 -2.53
CA GLN A 107 -12.40 -5.39 -3.73
C GLN A 107 -13.00 -6.75 -3.38
N MET A 108 -12.37 -7.53 -2.49
CA MET A 108 -12.94 -8.78 -2.02
C MET A 108 -14.31 -8.57 -1.37
N LEU A 109 -14.46 -7.56 -0.50
CA LEU A 109 -15.76 -7.24 0.13
C LEU A 109 -16.81 -6.83 -0.91
N ARG A 110 -16.41 -6.13 -1.97
CA ARG A 110 -17.30 -5.76 -3.08
C ARG A 110 -17.74 -6.97 -3.90
N THR A 111 -16.80 -7.83 -4.31
CA THR A 111 -17.09 -9.02 -5.13
C THR A 111 -17.88 -10.07 -4.35
N ARG A 112 -17.71 -10.13 -3.02
CA ARG A 112 -18.41 -11.07 -2.14
C ARG A 112 -19.84 -10.67 -1.79
N ASP A 113 -20.26 -9.44 -2.12
CA ASP A 113 -21.61 -8.94 -1.90
C ASP A 113 -22.34 -8.74 -3.25
N PRO A 114 -22.78 -9.84 -3.91
CA PRO A 114 -23.69 -9.74 -5.04
C PRO A 114 -25.09 -9.45 -4.50
N LYS A 115 -25.59 -8.24 -4.75
CA LYS A 115 -27.03 -7.96 -4.66
C LYS A 115 -27.80 -8.82 -5.66
#